data_AF-A0A8S1RUC6-F1
#
_entry.id   AF-A0A8S1RUC6-F1
#
_cell.length_a   1.000
_cell.length_b   1.000
_cell.length_c   1.000
_cell.angle_alpha   90.00
_cell.angle_beta   90.00
_cell.angle_gamma   90.00
#
_symmetry.space_group_name_H-M   'P 1'
#
loop_
_entity.id
_entity.type
_entity.pdbx_description
1 polymer ?
#
loop_
_entity_poly.entity_id
_entity_poly.type
_entity_poly.pdbx_seq_one_letter_code
_entity_poly.pdbx_strand_id
1 'polypeptide(L)'
;MIQSKMIEKMEDLFCSLNHKLPVLMISCDKDLKNNQRLLCSLCMENLESKTQIMSFKKTLENIEQNQQSKKESVENVLMINIKQLEQLQKTLHQLKSNVVQQLDYMIGNANEWIKQIWICGQSNVTYSLFDEIEKLITQTKLDQFNQQSIIDQINQISQSQNQKFITLFIINIQMPCNLII
;
A
#
# COMPACT_ATOMS: atom_id res chain seq x y z
N MET A 1 0.50 -20.17 -8.96
CA MET A 1 -0.73 -20.98 -8.91
C MET A 1 -0.58 -22.00 -7.81
N ILE A 2 -1.55 -22.12 -6.92
CA ILE A 2 -1.51 -23.07 -5.81
C ILE A 2 -1.69 -24.48 -6.37
N GLN A 3 -0.95 -25.44 -5.84
CA GLN A 3 -1.09 -26.84 -6.19
C GLN A 3 -1.66 -27.59 -5.00
N SER A 4 -2.79 -28.28 -5.20
CA SER A 4 -3.24 -29.30 -4.25
C SER A 4 -2.30 -30.50 -4.37
N LYS A 5 -1.89 -31.05 -3.24
CA LYS A 5 -1.01 -32.22 -3.19
C LYS A 5 -1.46 -33.13 -2.05
N MET A 6 -1.64 -34.41 -2.36
CA MET A 6 -1.80 -35.45 -1.34
C MET A 6 -0.44 -35.66 -0.65
N ILE A 7 -0.45 -35.65 0.68
CA ILE A 7 0.78 -35.79 1.47
C ILE A 7 1.23 -37.26 1.44
N GLU A 8 0.27 -38.17 1.56
CA GLU A 8 0.45 -39.61 1.46
C GLU A 8 0.83 -39.99 0.03
N LYS A 9 1.67 -41.02 -0.13
CA LYS A 9 1.87 -41.64 -1.43
C LYS A 9 0.90 -42.81 -1.59
N MET A 10 0.45 -43.05 -2.82
CA MET A 10 -0.44 -44.17 -3.13
C MET A 10 0.15 -45.52 -2.74
N GLU A 11 1.46 -45.67 -2.91
CA GLU A 11 2.21 -46.88 -2.57
C GLU A 11 2.26 -47.17 -1.07
N ASP A 12 1.98 -46.17 -0.22
CA ASP A 12 1.98 -46.32 1.24
C ASP A 12 0.59 -46.69 1.81
N LEU A 13 -0.44 -46.80 0.95
CA LEU A 13 -1.82 -47.08 1.34
C LEU A 13 -2.11 -48.59 1.31
N PHE A 14 -2.29 -49.20 2.48
CA PHE A 14 -2.54 -50.64 2.62
C PHE A 14 -3.84 -50.93 3.40
N CYS A 15 -4.43 -52.13 3.22
CA CYS A 15 -5.58 -52.55 4.05
C CYS A 15 -5.17 -52.54 5.54
N SER A 16 -6.11 -52.13 6.38
CA SER A 16 -6.02 -52.06 7.84
C SER A 16 -5.47 -53.31 8.54
N LEU A 17 -5.72 -54.48 7.96
CA LEU A 17 -5.33 -55.80 8.47
C LEU A 17 -3.97 -56.28 7.94
N ASN A 18 -3.20 -55.42 7.26
CA ASN A 18 -1.86 -55.73 6.75
C ASN A 18 -1.78 -56.93 5.79
N HIS A 19 -2.85 -57.22 5.05
CA HIS A 19 -2.86 -58.28 4.03
C HIS A 19 -1.91 -58.06 2.85
N LYS A 20 -1.22 -56.92 2.77
CA LYS A 20 -0.32 -56.52 1.66
C LYS A 20 -0.98 -56.57 0.27
N LEU A 21 -2.31 -56.40 0.23
CA LEU A 21 -3.10 -56.30 -0.99
C LEU A 21 -3.50 -54.84 -1.25
N PRO A 22 -3.69 -54.43 -2.51
CA PRO A 22 -4.10 -53.07 -2.86
C PRO A 22 -5.48 -52.74 -2.29
N VAL A 23 -5.67 -51.47 -1.94
CA VAL A 23 -6.96 -50.94 -1.48
C VAL A 23 -7.91 -50.85 -2.68
N LEU A 24 -9.08 -51.48 -2.56
CA LEU A 24 -10.10 -51.48 -3.60
C LEU A 24 -11.33 -50.66 -3.20
N MET A 25 -11.63 -50.64 -1.91
CA MET A 25 -12.84 -50.08 -1.33
C MET A 25 -12.53 -49.30 -0.06
N ILE A 26 -13.39 -48.33 0.27
CA ILE A 26 -13.32 -47.55 1.50
C ILE A 26 -14.63 -47.71 2.26
N SER A 27 -14.56 -48.07 3.54
CA SER A 27 -15.70 -48.04 4.44
C SER A 27 -16.00 -46.59 4.88
N CYS A 28 -17.25 -46.18 4.75
CA CYS A 28 -17.74 -44.87 5.18
C CYS A 28 -18.22 -44.84 6.63
N ASP A 29 -17.93 -45.88 7.42
CA ASP A 29 -18.28 -45.93 8.83
C ASP A 29 -17.51 -44.86 9.63
N LYS A 30 -18.24 -44.07 10.42
CA LYS A 30 -17.69 -42.97 11.21
C LYS A 30 -16.94 -43.46 12.44
N ASP A 31 -17.29 -44.65 12.95
CA ASP A 31 -16.72 -45.20 14.17
C ASP A 31 -15.36 -45.89 13.92
N LEU A 32 -15.04 -46.19 12.65
CA LEU A 32 -13.75 -46.71 12.25
C LEU A 32 -12.66 -45.63 12.28
N LYS A 33 -11.49 -45.98 12.82
CA LYS A 33 -10.27 -45.16 12.73
C LYS A 33 -9.79 -45.07 11.27
N ASN A 34 -9.04 -44.01 10.92
CA ASN A 34 -8.61 -43.73 9.54
C ASN A 34 -8.06 -44.95 8.79
N ASN A 35 -7.08 -45.64 9.39
CA ASN A 35 -6.43 -46.79 8.75
C ASN A 35 -7.36 -48.00 8.63
N GLN A 36 -8.42 -48.08 9.45
CA GLN A 36 -9.40 -49.17 9.44
C GLN A 36 -10.38 -49.09 8.27
N ARG A 37 -10.44 -47.94 7.59
CA ARG A 37 -11.41 -47.68 6.51
C ARG A 37 -10.97 -48.24 5.16
N LEU A 38 -9.68 -48.52 4.98
CA LEU A 38 -9.12 -49.02 3.71
C LEU A 38 -9.28 -50.54 3.62
N LEU A 39 -10.00 -51.02 2.60
CA LEU A 39 -10.34 -52.43 2.43
C LEU A 39 -9.74 -52.98 1.11
N CYS A 40 -9.03 -54.12 1.20
CA CYS A 40 -8.64 -54.92 0.05
C CYS A 40 -9.68 -56.03 -0.24
N SER A 41 -9.45 -56.85 -1.27
CA SER A 41 -10.34 -57.96 -1.63
C SER A 41 -10.60 -58.95 -0.47
N LEU A 42 -9.56 -59.39 0.25
CA LEU A 42 -9.72 -60.27 1.43
C LEU A 42 -10.51 -59.61 2.56
N CYS A 43 -10.31 -58.29 2.76
CA CYS A 43 -11.04 -57.52 3.76
C CYS A 43 -12.55 -57.46 3.39
N MET A 44 -12.89 -57.48 2.10
CA MET A 44 -14.27 -57.47 1.60
C MET A 44 -14.98 -58.82 1.73
N GLU A 45 -14.28 -59.94 1.53
CA GLU A 45 -14.86 -61.29 1.64
C GLU A 45 -15.35 -61.62 3.07
N ASN A 46 -14.69 -61.04 4.06
CA ASN A 46 -14.99 -61.24 5.49
C ASN A 46 -15.84 -60.11 6.09
N LEU A 47 -16.29 -59.15 5.28
CA LEU A 47 -17.03 -58.00 5.76
C LEU A 47 -18.54 -58.33 5.85
N GLU A 48 -19.00 -58.71 7.03
CA GLU A 48 -20.44 -58.93 7.29
C GLU A 48 -21.24 -57.63 7.52
N SER A 49 -20.60 -56.47 7.35
CA SER A 49 -21.17 -55.20 7.82
C SER A 49 -22.14 -54.58 6.81
N LYS A 50 -23.24 -54.01 7.33
CA LYS A 50 -24.20 -53.19 6.57
C LYS A 50 -23.68 -51.78 6.26
N THR A 51 -22.39 -51.53 6.44
CA THR A 51 -21.82 -50.18 6.28
C THR A 51 -21.81 -49.78 4.81
N GLN A 52 -21.96 -48.48 4.57
CA GLN A 52 -21.82 -47.94 3.23
C GLN A 52 -20.35 -48.05 2.80
N ILE A 53 -20.12 -48.61 1.62
CA ILE A 53 -18.80 -48.79 1.03
C ILE A 53 -18.77 -48.04 -0.30
N MET A 54 -17.64 -47.40 -0.60
CA MET A 54 -17.39 -46.79 -1.90
C MET A 54 -16.11 -47.36 -2.51
N SER A 55 -16.04 -47.39 -3.84
CA SER A 55 -14.79 -47.74 -4.51
C SER A 55 -13.71 -46.73 -4.18
N PHE A 56 -12.49 -47.22 -4.00
CA PHE A 56 -11.32 -46.40 -3.70
C PHE A 56 -11.11 -45.35 -4.80
N LYS A 57 -11.22 -45.76 -6.07
CA LYS A 57 -11.14 -44.87 -7.24
C LYS A 57 -12.18 -43.74 -7.20
N LYS A 58 -13.46 -44.05 -6.99
CA LYS A 58 -14.51 -43.02 -6.93
C LYS A 58 -14.31 -42.07 -5.74
N THR A 59 -13.81 -42.60 -4.62
CA THR A 59 -13.52 -41.77 -3.46
C THR A 59 -12.37 -40.80 -3.73
N LEU A 60 -11.32 -41.25 -4.41
CA LEU A 60 -10.23 -40.38 -4.85
C LEU A 60 -10.71 -39.31 -5.82
N GLU A 61 -11.50 -39.67 -6.84
CA GLU A 61 -12.10 -38.71 -7.78
C GLU A 61 -12.92 -37.63 -7.05
N ASN A 62 -13.75 -38.04 -6.07
CA ASN A 62 -14.52 -37.10 -5.25
C ASN A 62 -13.62 -36.18 -4.39
N ILE A 63 -12.54 -36.74 -3.81
CA ILE A 63 -11.58 -35.95 -3.03
C ILE A 63 -10.86 -34.95 -3.94
N GLU A 64 -10.36 -35.39 -5.09
CA GLU A 64 -9.66 -34.55 -6.06
C GLU A 64 -10.57 -33.41 -6.54
N GLN A 65 -11.83 -33.70 -6.89
CA GLN A 65 -12.80 -32.69 -7.26
C GLN A 65 -13.02 -31.67 -6.14
N ASN A 66 -13.19 -32.13 -4.90
CA ASN A 66 -13.35 -31.24 -3.74
C ASN A 66 -12.10 -30.37 -3.50
N GLN A 67 -10.90 -30.96 -3.60
CA GLN A 67 -9.64 -30.21 -3.47
C GLN A 67 -9.47 -29.18 -4.58
N GLN A 68 -9.91 -29.50 -5.81
CA GLN A 68 -9.88 -28.56 -6.93
C GLN A 68 -10.83 -27.38 -6.69
N SER A 69 -12.08 -27.62 -6.28
CA SER A 69 -13.01 -26.54 -5.92
C SER A 69 -12.49 -25.69 -4.75
N LYS A 70 -11.89 -26.33 -3.74
CA LYS A 70 -11.26 -25.62 -2.62
C LYS A 70 -10.09 -24.74 -3.10
N LYS A 71 -9.24 -25.27 -3.98
CA LYS A 71 -8.14 -24.51 -4.59
C LYS A 71 -8.67 -23.27 -5.29
N GLU A 72 -9.65 -23.41 -6.16
CA GLU A 72 -10.23 -22.28 -6.91
C GLU A 72 -10.80 -21.20 -5.97
N SER A 73 -11.51 -21.62 -4.92
CA SER A 73 -12.02 -20.70 -3.90
C SER A 73 -10.89 -19.93 -3.20
N VAL A 74 -9.82 -20.63 -2.78
CA VAL A 74 -8.65 -19.99 -2.14
C VAL A 74 -7.93 -19.05 -3.11
N GLU A 75 -7.71 -19.46 -4.36
CA GLU A 75 -7.09 -18.63 -5.38
C GLU A 75 -7.89 -17.35 -5.65
N ASN A 76 -9.22 -17.45 -5.72
CA ASN A 76 -10.09 -16.29 -5.89
C ASN A 76 -9.97 -15.31 -4.72
N VAL A 77 -10.00 -15.79 -3.48
CA VAL A 77 -9.83 -14.94 -2.28
C VAL A 77 -8.46 -14.27 -2.29
N LEU A 78 -7.39 -15.02 -2.59
CA LEU A 78 -6.05 -14.46 -2.66
C LEU A 78 -5.94 -13.39 -3.75
N MET A 79 -6.49 -13.64 -4.95
CA MET A 79 -6.45 -12.67 -6.05
C MET A 79 -7.17 -11.37 -5.71
N ILE A 80 -8.31 -11.43 -5.00
CA ILE A 80 -9.01 -10.22 -4.54
C ILE A 80 -8.13 -9.42 -3.57
N ASN A 81 -7.52 -10.09 -2.59
CA ASN A 81 -6.66 -9.43 -1.60
C ASN A 81 -5.38 -8.87 -2.23
N ILE A 82 -4.75 -9.60 -3.16
CA ILE A 82 -3.59 -9.11 -3.91
C ILE A 82 -3.94 -7.83 -4.68
N LYS A 83 -5.09 -7.80 -5.38
CA LYS A 83 -5.55 -6.59 -6.08
C LYS A 83 -5.79 -5.41 -5.13
N GLN A 84 -6.33 -5.65 -3.94
CA GLN A 84 -6.50 -4.62 -2.93
C GLN A 84 -5.15 -4.07 -2.43
N LEU A 85 -4.16 -4.94 -2.22
CA LEU A 85 -2.80 -4.54 -1.86
C LEU A 85 -2.10 -3.75 -2.97
N GLU A 86 -2.26 -4.17 -4.23
CA GLU A 86 -1.75 -3.43 -5.39
C GLU A 86 -2.39 -2.03 -5.51
N GLN A 87 -3.70 -1.92 -5.24
CA GLN A 87 -4.39 -0.63 -5.23
C GLN A 87 -3.89 0.26 -4.10
N LEU A 88 -3.72 -0.28 -2.88
CA LEU A 88 -3.12 0.43 -1.76
C LEU A 88 -1.71 0.93 -2.09
N GLN A 89 -0.88 0.08 -2.72
CA GLN A 89 0.46 0.45 -3.15
C GLN A 89 0.43 1.63 -4.13
N LYS A 90 -0.49 1.64 -5.10
CA LYS A 90 -0.67 2.77 -6.03
C LYS A 90 -1.06 4.05 -5.29
N THR A 91 -2.00 3.97 -4.35
CA THR A 91 -2.41 5.11 -3.52
C THR A 91 -1.23 5.65 -2.70
N LEU A 92 -0.40 4.79 -2.11
CA LEU A 92 0.80 5.20 -1.37
C LEU A 92 1.83 5.88 -2.29
N HIS A 93 2.02 5.39 -3.51
CA HIS A 93 2.89 6.05 -4.49
C HIS A 93 2.39 7.43 -4.91
N GLN A 94 1.08 7.57 -5.12
CA GLN A 94 0.46 8.87 -5.41
C GLN A 94 0.62 9.84 -4.24
N LEU A 95 0.36 9.38 -3.01
CA LEU A 95 0.57 10.18 -1.80
C LEU A 95 2.03 10.65 -1.69
N LYS A 96 2.99 9.73 -1.88
CA LYS A 96 4.43 10.08 -1.89
C LYS A 96 4.73 11.17 -2.92
N SER A 97 4.25 11.02 -4.15
CA SER A 97 4.47 12.01 -5.21
C SER A 97 3.89 13.37 -4.84
N ASN A 98 2.68 13.39 -4.28
CA ASN A 98 2.04 14.63 -3.84
C ASN A 98 2.84 15.31 -2.73
N VAL A 99 3.30 14.57 -1.72
CA VAL A 99 4.14 15.11 -0.64
C VAL A 99 5.43 15.73 -1.21
N VAL A 100 6.11 15.04 -2.13
CA VAL A 100 7.32 15.58 -2.77
C VAL A 100 7.04 16.87 -3.51
N GLN A 101 5.98 16.92 -4.33
CA GLN A 101 5.59 18.14 -5.05
C GLN A 101 5.27 19.30 -4.11
N GLN A 102 4.64 19.02 -2.97
CA GLN A 102 4.35 20.06 -1.95
C GLN A 102 5.64 20.59 -1.31
N LEU A 103 6.60 19.72 -1.02
CA LEU A 103 7.90 20.13 -0.50
C LEU A 103 8.67 20.98 -1.51
N ASP A 104 8.70 20.58 -2.78
CA ASP A 104 9.34 21.34 -3.86
C ASP A 104 8.71 22.73 -4.00
N TYR A 105 7.39 22.81 -3.91
CA TYR A 105 6.67 24.08 -3.95
C TYR A 105 6.98 24.98 -2.74
N MET A 106 7.07 24.43 -1.52
CA MET A 106 7.50 25.18 -0.33
C MET A 106 8.93 25.71 -0.47
N ILE A 107 9.85 24.91 -1.01
CA ILE A 107 11.22 25.34 -1.32
C ILE A 107 11.21 26.48 -2.34
N GLY A 108 10.41 26.36 -3.40
CA GLY A 108 10.24 27.43 -4.39
C GLY A 108 9.76 28.75 -3.78
N ASN A 109 8.78 28.70 -2.89
CA ASN A 109 8.27 29.88 -2.19
C ASN A 109 9.31 30.51 -1.26
N ALA A 110 10.10 29.69 -0.55
CA ALA A 110 11.19 30.18 0.29
C ALA A 110 12.25 30.92 -0.54
N ASN A 111 12.62 30.37 -1.70
CA ASN A 111 13.56 31.02 -2.63
C ASN A 111 13.03 32.35 -3.17
N GLU A 112 11.74 32.41 -3.53
CA GLU A 112 11.11 33.66 -3.96
C GLU A 112 11.09 34.69 -2.83
N TRP A 113 10.80 34.28 -1.59
CA TRP A 113 10.88 35.17 -0.44
C TRP A 113 12.29 35.74 -0.24
N ILE A 114 13.32 34.90 -0.29
CA ILE A 114 14.73 35.35 -0.23
C ILE A 114 15.02 36.39 -1.31
N LYS A 115 14.57 36.14 -2.54
CA LYS A 115 14.73 37.07 -3.67
C LYS A 115 14.05 38.42 -3.41
N GLN A 116 12.84 38.42 -2.86
CA GLN A 116 12.11 39.66 -2.52
C GLN A 116 12.84 40.48 -1.45
N ILE A 117 13.42 39.82 -0.43
CA ILE A 117 14.27 40.50 0.56
C ILE A 117 15.49 41.13 -0.11
N TRP A 118 16.14 40.40 -1.02
CA TRP A 118 17.29 40.91 -1.75
C TRP A 118 16.96 42.10 -2.65
N ILE A 119 15.83 42.04 -3.37
CA ILE A 119 15.32 43.16 -4.18
C ILE A 119 15.03 44.39 -3.31
N CYS A 120 14.39 44.21 -2.15
CA CYS A 120 14.15 45.28 -1.18
C CYS A 120 15.47 45.91 -0.70
N GLY A 121 16.47 45.10 -0.36
CA GLY A 121 17.80 45.61 -0.01
C GLY A 121 18.42 46.42 -1.15
N GLN A 122 18.40 45.88 -2.37
CA GLN A 122 18.97 46.52 -3.56
C GLN A 122 18.27 47.85 -3.89
N SER A 123 16.94 47.92 -3.78
CA SER A 123 16.20 49.15 -4.07
C SER A 123 16.51 50.27 -3.08
N ASN A 124 16.83 49.94 -1.83
CA ASN A 124 17.18 50.92 -0.79
C ASN A 124 18.62 51.46 -0.91
N VAL A 125 19.47 50.85 -1.74
CA VAL A 125 20.83 51.33 -2.03
C VAL A 125 21.02 51.79 -3.48
N THR A 126 19.95 51.73 -4.29
CA THR A 126 19.95 52.22 -5.67
C THR A 126 19.72 53.72 -5.68
N TYR A 127 20.57 54.47 -6.37
CA TYR A 127 20.48 55.94 -6.46
C TYR A 127 20.71 56.41 -7.91
N SER A 128 20.22 57.61 -8.21
CA SER A 128 20.49 58.35 -9.45
C SER A 128 21.53 59.42 -9.14
N LEU A 129 22.64 59.43 -9.89
CA LEU A 129 23.68 60.44 -9.71
C LEU A 129 23.13 61.87 -9.87
N PHE A 130 22.22 62.09 -10.83
CA PHE A 130 21.64 63.41 -11.06
C PHE A 130 20.77 63.85 -9.90
N ASP A 131 19.97 62.96 -9.33
CA ASP A 131 19.11 63.24 -8.17
C ASP A 131 19.97 63.56 -6.94
N GLU A 132 21.07 62.83 -6.74
CA GLU A 132 22.01 63.10 -5.65
C GLU A 132 22.74 64.45 -5.85
N ILE A 133 23.14 64.80 -7.08
CA ILE A 133 23.71 66.12 -7.38
C ILE A 133 22.68 67.24 -7.12
N GLU A 134 21.41 67.06 -7.50
CA GLU A 134 20.35 68.05 -7.27
C GLU A 134 20.06 68.25 -5.77
N LYS A 135 20.03 67.16 -4.98
CA LYS A 135 19.95 67.23 -3.51
C LYS A 135 21.10 68.04 -2.91
N LEU A 136 22.33 67.85 -3.40
CA LEU A 136 23.50 68.61 -2.97
C LEU A 136 23.39 70.12 -3.29
N ILE A 137 22.93 70.47 -4.50
CA ILE A 137 22.77 71.87 -4.94
C ILE A 137 21.70 72.59 -4.12
N THR A 138 20.57 71.92 -3.86
CA THR A 138 19.44 72.50 -3.11
C THR A 138 19.69 72.63 -1.61
N GLN A 139 20.87 72.21 -1.11
CA GLN A 139 21.20 72.13 0.33
C GLN A 139 20.19 71.31 1.13
N THR A 140 19.45 70.42 0.46
CA THR A 140 18.61 69.44 1.13
C THR A 140 19.57 68.51 1.87
N LYS A 141 19.38 68.33 3.19
CA LYS A 141 20.18 67.35 3.95
C LYS A 141 20.13 66.01 3.21
N LEU A 142 21.29 65.44 2.91
CA LEU A 142 21.37 64.06 2.44
C LEU A 142 20.63 63.19 3.47
N ASP A 143 19.65 62.43 2.98
CA ASP A 143 18.80 61.61 3.83
C ASP A 143 19.69 60.68 4.68
N GLN A 144 19.54 60.75 6.00
CA GLN A 144 20.18 59.76 6.86
C GLN A 144 19.53 58.42 6.61
N PHE A 145 20.35 57.39 6.42
CA PHE A 145 19.90 56.03 6.21
C PHE A 145 18.92 55.61 7.31
N ASN A 146 17.66 55.41 6.95
CA ASN A 146 16.61 55.01 7.88
C ASN A 146 16.53 53.49 7.95
N GLN A 147 17.38 52.89 8.78
CA GLN A 147 17.40 51.44 9.02
C GLN A 147 16.02 50.88 9.42
N GLN A 148 15.24 51.64 10.19
CA GLN A 148 13.91 51.21 10.65
C GLN A 148 12.95 51.01 9.49
N SER A 149 12.98 51.89 8.47
CA SER A 149 12.13 51.76 7.30
C SER A 149 12.38 50.46 6.53
N ILE A 150 13.64 50.01 6.42
CA ILE A 150 13.99 48.75 5.77
C ILE A 150 13.51 47.56 6.60
N ILE A 151 13.69 47.60 7.92
CA ILE A 151 13.18 46.57 8.84
C ILE A 151 11.66 46.44 8.67
N ASP A 152 10.94 47.55 8.61
CA ASP A 152 9.49 47.57 8.43
C ASP A 152 9.06 46.97 7.08
N GLN A 153 9.78 47.29 5.99
CA GLN A 153 9.55 46.68 4.67
C GLN A 153 9.78 45.16 4.69
N ILE A 154 10.87 44.69 5.30
CA ILE A 154 11.16 43.25 5.44
C ILE A 154 10.09 42.56 6.27
N ASN A 155 9.61 43.19 7.35
CA ASN A 155 8.53 42.66 8.17
C ASN A 155 7.22 42.52 7.38
N GLN A 156 6.89 43.50 6.53
CA GLN A 156 5.71 43.43 5.66
C GLN A 156 5.82 42.28 4.64
N ILE A 157 6.98 42.12 4.00
CA ILE A 157 7.24 40.98 3.11
C ILE A 157 7.06 39.67 3.87
N SER A 158 7.61 39.57 5.08
CA SER A 158 7.53 38.38 5.92
C SER A 158 6.08 38.03 6.30
N GLN A 159 5.29 39.02 6.68
CA GLN A 159 3.87 38.82 7.01
C GLN A 159 3.07 38.34 5.78
N SER A 160 3.29 38.95 4.62
CA SER A 160 2.61 38.55 3.37
C SER A 160 2.95 37.11 2.99
N GLN A 161 4.22 36.71 3.08
CA GLN A 161 4.66 35.36 2.74
C GLN A 161 4.15 34.33 3.75
N ASN A 162 4.14 34.64 5.03
CA ASN A 162 3.57 33.77 6.06
C ASN A 162 2.07 33.49 5.83
N GLN A 163 1.30 34.51 5.44
CA GLN A 163 -0.11 34.33 5.11
C GLN A 163 -0.31 33.41 3.90
N LYS A 164 0.50 33.56 2.86
CA LYS A 164 0.50 32.67 1.69
C LYS A 164 0.82 31.24 2.10
N PHE A 165 1.87 31.05 2.90
CA PHE A 165 2.30 29.75 3.37
C PHE A 165 1.20 29.03 4.17
N ILE A 166 0.58 29.73 5.12
CA ILE A 166 -0.54 29.20 5.92
C ILE A 166 -1.72 28.80 5.03
N THR A 167 -2.11 29.67 4.09
CA THR A 167 -3.22 29.41 3.17
C THR A 167 -2.96 28.16 2.33
N LEU A 168 -1.75 28.04 1.78
CA LEU A 168 -1.34 26.89 0.98
C LEU A 168 -1.29 25.61 1.80
N PHE A 169 -0.77 25.67 3.03
CA PHE A 169 -0.72 24.52 3.93
C PHE A 169 -2.12 24.00 4.28
N ILE A 170 -3.06 24.91 4.58
CA ILE A 170 -4.46 24.57 4.91
C ILE A 170 -5.15 23.93 3.69
N ILE A 171 -5.05 24.55 2.50
CA ILE A 171 -5.68 24.03 1.28
C ILE A 171 -5.16 22.64 0.93
N ASN A 172 -3.85 22.42 1.06
CA ASN A 172 -3.22 21.16 0.65
C ASN A 172 -3.35 20.03 1.68
N ILE A 173 -3.66 20.33 2.95
CA ILE A 173 -3.94 19.31 3.96
C ILE A 173 -5.43 18.92 4.00
N GLN A 174 -6.33 19.79 3.54
CA GLN A 174 -7.78 19.56 3.60
C GLN A 174 -8.38 18.72 2.45
N MET A 175 -7.59 18.16 1.52
CA MET A 175 -8.10 17.32 0.43
C MET A 175 -7.27 16.04 0.21
N PRO A 176 -7.88 14.84 0.06
CA PRO A 176 -9.17 14.37 0.56
C PRO A 176 -9.03 13.08 1.41
N CYS A 177 -9.57 13.08 2.63
CA CYS A 177 -9.90 11.84 3.35
C CYS A 177 -11.15 11.12 2.78
N ASN A 178 -11.70 11.57 1.65
CA ASN A 178 -12.93 11.02 1.04
C ASN A 178 -12.70 9.76 0.17
N LEU A 179 -11.63 9.00 0.38
CA LEU A 179 -11.27 7.86 -0.48
C LEU A 179 -11.33 6.48 0.21
N ILE A 180 -12.02 6.36 1.35
CA ILE A 180 -12.29 5.06 1.98
C ILE A 180 -13.74 5.01 2.51
N ILE A 181 -14.72 4.81 1.62
CA ILE A 181 -15.97 4.08 1.91
C ILE A 181 -16.22 3.13 0.74
#